data_AF-A0A532U875-F1
#
_entry.id   AF-A0A532U875-F1
#
_cell.length_a   1.000
_cell.length_b   1.000
_cell.length_c   1.000
_cell.angle_alpha   90.00
_cell.angle_beta   90.00
_cell.angle_gamma   90.00
#
_symmetry.space_group_name_H-M   'P 1'
#
loop_
_entity.id
_entity.type
_entity.pdbx_description
1 polymer ?
#
loop_
_entity_poly.entity_id
_entity_poly.type
_entity_poly.pdbx_seq_one_letter_code
_entity_poly.pdbx_strand_id
1 'polypeptide(L)'
;MNNSNEQSITSNSGFQKWRHPGGKLRELGPESLSDAELLAILISTGIKKKSAESIAQEILNKFGSFKGMANQPLHKFLSVKGLGDVKIIRVSAAFEIARRILNQVLKDYEK
;
A
#
# COMPACT_ATOMS: atom_id res chain seq x y z
N MET A 1 -2.30 36.08 46.08
CA MET A 1 -1.48 34.89 46.39
C MET A 1 -2.15 33.71 45.67
N ASN A 2 -2.03 33.64 44.34
CA ASN A 2 -0.96 32.97 43.57
C ASN A 2 -0.69 31.53 44.03
N ASN A 3 -1.29 30.56 43.33
CA ASN A 3 -0.58 29.70 42.36
C ASN A 3 -1.66 28.93 41.58
N SER A 4 -1.82 29.14 40.27
CA SER A 4 -0.93 28.69 39.18
C SER A 4 -0.81 27.18 39.15
N ASN A 5 -1.57 26.57 38.22
CA ASN A 5 -1.14 25.52 37.30
C ASN A 5 -2.41 25.11 36.53
N GLU A 6 -2.82 25.92 35.56
CA GLU A 6 -2.41 25.77 34.15
C GLU A 6 -2.59 24.35 33.66
N GLN A 7 -3.74 24.17 32.98
CA GLN A 7 -3.87 23.45 31.72
C GLN A 7 -2.61 22.68 31.31
N SER A 8 -2.64 21.36 31.49
CA SER A 8 -1.76 20.49 30.74
C SER A 8 -2.50 19.22 30.33
N ILE A 9 -3.02 19.32 29.09
CA ILE A 9 -2.99 18.26 28.08
C ILE A 9 -3.92 17.09 28.35
N THR A 10 -5.06 17.15 27.68
CA THR A 10 -5.88 16.00 27.29
C THR A 10 -5.02 14.97 26.54
N SER A 11 -4.44 14.01 27.25
CA SER A 11 -3.91 12.79 26.67
C SER A 11 -5.07 11.89 26.22
N ASN A 12 -5.75 12.28 25.14
CA ASN A 12 -6.59 11.35 24.41
C ASN A 12 -5.68 10.39 23.62
N SER A 13 -5.10 9.42 24.32
CA SER A 13 -4.45 8.26 23.73
C SER A 13 -5.53 7.36 23.13
N GLY A 14 -6.06 7.78 21.99
CA GLY A 14 -6.93 6.96 21.16
C GLY A 14 -6.19 5.68 20.78
N PHE A 15 -6.59 4.55 21.35
CA PHE A 15 -6.02 3.25 21.03
C PHE A 15 -6.08 3.03 19.52
N GLN A 16 -4.92 2.94 18.88
CA GLN A 16 -4.83 2.60 17.47
C GLN A 16 -5.51 1.24 17.26
N LYS A 17 -6.66 1.24 16.58
CA LYS A 17 -7.54 0.07 16.47
C LYS A 17 -7.05 -0.88 15.37
N TRP A 18 -6.42 -0.37 14.32
CA TRP A 18 -5.80 -1.17 13.28
C TRP A 18 -4.38 -1.66 13.64
N ARG A 19 -4.02 -2.84 13.11
CA ARG A 19 -2.72 -3.52 13.34
C ARG A 19 -2.04 -3.98 12.05
N HIS A 20 -2.69 -3.77 10.91
CA HIS A 20 -2.18 -4.16 9.59
C HIS A 20 -2.80 -3.27 8.50
N PRO A 21 -2.24 -3.24 7.27
CA PRO A 21 -2.62 -2.28 6.23
C PRO A 21 -4.09 -2.38 5.83
N GLY A 22 -4.64 -3.60 5.73
CA GLY A 22 -6.07 -3.77 5.44
C GLY A 22 -7.01 -3.24 6.54
N GLY A 23 -6.56 -3.23 7.80
CA GLY A 23 -7.31 -2.63 8.91
C GLY A 23 -7.25 -1.10 8.83
N LYS A 24 -6.06 -0.56 8.54
CA LYS A 24 -5.86 0.87 8.29
C LYS A 24 -6.72 1.36 7.13
N LEU A 25 -6.75 0.64 6.01
CA LEU A 25 -7.58 0.94 4.85
C LEU A 25 -9.06 1.00 5.21
N ARG A 26 -9.54 0.04 6.01
CA ARG A 26 -10.94 -0.01 6.43
C ARG A 26 -11.33 1.15 7.35
N GLU A 27 -10.43 1.57 8.24
CA GLU A 27 -10.73 2.54 9.29
C GLU A 27 -10.43 3.98 8.89
N LEU A 28 -9.35 4.20 8.15
CA LEU A 28 -8.79 5.53 7.85
C LEU A 28 -8.79 5.86 6.36
N GLY A 29 -9.26 4.96 5.49
CA GLY A 29 -9.33 5.21 4.05
C GLY A 29 -8.01 5.02 3.29
N PRO A 30 -8.08 4.89 1.95
CA PRO A 30 -6.93 4.63 1.08
C PRO A 30 -5.85 5.72 1.11
N GLU A 31 -6.24 6.98 1.29
CA GLU A 31 -5.36 8.15 1.36
C GLU A 31 -4.39 8.12 2.53
N SER A 32 -4.71 7.35 3.58
CA SER A 32 -3.84 7.20 4.74
C SER A 32 -2.72 6.17 4.54
N LEU A 33 -2.76 5.40 3.44
CA LEU A 33 -1.81 4.33 3.16
C LEU A 33 -0.61 4.83 2.36
N SER A 34 0.56 4.33 2.72
CA SER A 34 1.73 4.39 1.85
C SER A 34 1.61 3.43 0.67
N ASP A 35 2.40 3.66 -0.38
CA ASP A 35 2.52 2.74 -1.52
C ASP A 35 2.86 1.30 -1.08
N ALA A 36 3.74 1.16 -0.09
CA ALA A 36 4.12 -0.15 0.45
C ALA A 36 2.93 -0.84 1.13
N GLU A 37 2.10 -0.09 1.87
CA GLU A 37 0.89 -0.61 2.50
C GLU A 37 -0.17 -1.02 1.46
N LEU A 38 -0.39 -0.20 0.42
CA LEU A 38 -1.29 -0.54 -0.69
C LEU A 38 -0.85 -1.82 -1.40
N LEU A 39 0.44 -1.93 -1.69
CA LEU A 39 0.99 -3.13 -2.33
C LEU A 39 0.94 -4.36 -1.42
N ALA A 40 1.19 -4.18 -0.12
CA ALA A 40 1.09 -5.26 0.87
C ALA A 40 -0.31 -5.87 0.93
N ILE A 41 -1.36 -5.07 0.75
CA ILE A 41 -2.75 -5.55 0.68
C ILE A 41 -2.94 -6.50 -0.51
N LEU A 42 -2.43 -6.14 -1.70
CA LEU A 42 -2.53 -6.99 -2.89
C LEU A 42 -1.75 -8.30 -2.74
N ILE A 43 -0.58 -8.23 -2.09
CA ILE A 43 0.26 -9.40 -1.79
C ILE A 43 -0.37 -10.30 -0.72
N SER A 44 -1.24 -9.75 0.14
CA SER A 44 -2.03 -10.40 1.19
C SER A 44 -1.24 -10.97 2.35
N THR A 45 -0.19 -11.76 2.10
CA THR A 45 0.58 -12.43 3.15
C THR A 45 2.09 -12.31 2.92
N GLY A 46 2.83 -12.30 4.03
CA GLY A 46 4.30 -12.35 4.01
C GLY A 46 4.84 -13.75 3.70
N ILE A 47 6.11 -13.95 4.05
CA ILE A 47 6.76 -15.27 4.11
C ILE A 47 7.42 -15.45 5.47
N LYS A 48 7.96 -16.64 5.74
CA LYS A 48 8.75 -16.89 6.96
C LYS A 48 9.86 -15.83 7.07
N LYS A 49 9.85 -15.06 8.16
CA LYS A 49 10.79 -13.95 8.48
C LYS A 49 10.62 -12.64 7.70
N LYS A 50 9.59 -12.47 6.84
CA LYS A 50 9.31 -11.18 6.17
C LYS A 50 7.80 -10.90 6.11
N SER A 51 7.37 -9.73 6.60
CA SER A 51 5.98 -9.28 6.48
C SER A 51 5.61 -8.93 5.03
N ALA A 52 4.31 -8.85 4.72
CA ALA A 52 3.84 -8.40 3.41
C ALA A 52 4.32 -6.97 3.09
N GLU A 53 4.34 -6.09 4.09
CA GLU A 53 4.87 -4.72 3.99
C GLU A 53 6.37 -4.70 3.67
N SER A 54 7.16 -5.55 4.32
CA SER A 54 8.60 -5.64 4.02
C SER A 54 8.87 -6.12 2.59
N ILE A 55 8.09 -7.10 2.12
CA ILE A 55 8.16 -7.56 0.73
C ILE A 55 7.72 -6.45 -0.23
N ALA A 56 6.62 -5.75 0.06
CA ALA A 56 6.14 -4.61 -0.72
C ALA A 56 7.20 -3.51 -0.85
N GLN A 57 7.86 -3.16 0.26
CA GLN A 57 8.94 -2.19 0.25
C GLN A 57 10.14 -2.65 -0.59
N GLU A 58 10.53 -3.92 -0.51
CA GLU A 58 11.61 -4.48 -1.34
C GLU A 58 11.29 -4.38 -2.84
N ILE A 59 10.04 -4.63 -3.23
CA ILE A 59 9.58 -4.49 -4.61
C ILE A 59 9.64 -3.02 -5.04
N LEU A 60 9.09 -2.11 -4.24
CA LEU A 60 9.09 -0.68 -4.56
C LEU A 60 10.52 -0.14 -4.65
N ASN A 61 11.43 -0.56 -3.78
CA ASN A 61 12.83 -0.17 -3.85
C ASN A 61 13.51 -0.71 -5.12
N LYS A 62 13.14 -1.91 -5.57
CA LYS A 62 13.69 -2.53 -6.77
C LYS A 62 13.21 -1.87 -8.06
N PHE A 63 11.94 -1.47 -8.12
CA PHE A 63 11.32 -0.93 -9.33
C PHE A 63 11.12 0.60 -9.30
N GLY A 64 11.43 1.25 -8.17
CA GLY A 64 11.38 2.68 -7.93
C GLY A 64 9.98 3.24 -7.62
N SER A 65 8.93 2.77 -8.31
CA SER A 65 7.55 3.26 -8.14
C SER A 65 6.53 2.29 -8.73
N PHE A 66 5.23 2.52 -8.50
CA PHE A 66 4.16 1.81 -9.22
C PHE A 66 4.27 1.97 -10.73
N LYS A 67 4.64 3.15 -11.23
CA LYS A 67 4.90 3.38 -12.67
C LYS A 67 6.07 2.52 -13.16
N GLY A 68 7.12 2.40 -12.35
CA GLY A 68 8.26 1.55 -12.64
C GLY A 68 7.91 0.07 -12.65
N MET A 69 6.96 -0.37 -11.82
CA MET A 69 6.44 -1.74 -11.82
C MET A 69 5.51 -2.04 -13.00
N ALA A 70 4.59 -1.12 -13.33
CA ALA A 70 3.54 -1.34 -14.34
C ALA A 70 4.08 -1.63 -15.75
N ASN A 71 5.31 -1.19 -16.04
CA ASN A 71 5.97 -1.40 -17.33
C ASN A 71 6.89 -2.64 -17.37
N GLN A 72 6.90 -3.47 -16.33
CA GLN A 72 7.82 -4.61 -16.24
C GLN A 72 7.13 -5.93 -16.58
N PRO A 73 7.82 -6.83 -17.30
CA PRO A 73 7.29 -8.16 -17.57
C PRO A 73 7.26 -9.01 -16.28
N LEU A 74 6.25 -9.90 -16.18
CA LEU A 74 5.95 -10.66 -14.95
C LEU A 74 7.17 -11.43 -14.40
N HIS A 75 8.00 -11.99 -15.29
CA HIS A 75 9.18 -12.75 -14.89
C HIS A 75 10.20 -11.93 -14.08
N LYS A 76 10.22 -10.60 -14.19
CA LYS A 76 11.11 -9.74 -13.40
C LYS A 76 10.72 -9.75 -11.92
N PHE A 77 9.43 -9.94 -11.62
CA PHE A 77 8.92 -10.04 -10.25
C PHE A 77 9.26 -11.37 -9.57
N LEU A 78 9.43 -12.45 -10.33
CA LEU A 78 9.79 -13.78 -9.82
C LEU A 78 11.16 -13.80 -9.11
N SER A 79 12.02 -12.83 -9.41
CA SER A 79 13.31 -12.67 -8.74
C SER A 79 13.20 -12.15 -7.29
N VAL A 80 12.01 -11.72 -6.85
CA VAL A 80 11.77 -11.27 -5.48
C VAL A 80 11.29 -12.44 -4.62
N LYS A 81 12.06 -12.76 -3.58
CA LYS A 81 11.73 -13.86 -2.68
C LYS A 81 10.41 -13.58 -1.95
N GLY A 82 9.43 -14.46 -2.15
CA GLY A 82 8.09 -14.35 -1.55
C GLY A 82 7.01 -13.81 -2.50
N LEU A 83 7.36 -13.55 -3.77
CA LEU A 83 6.43 -13.24 -4.87
C LEU A 83 6.25 -14.45 -5.78
N GLY A 84 5.39 -15.39 -5.35
CA GLY A 84 4.92 -16.46 -6.23
C GLY A 84 3.86 -15.97 -7.22
N ASP A 85 3.50 -16.83 -8.17
CA ASP A 85 2.62 -16.49 -9.31
C ASP A 85 1.31 -15.82 -8.88
N VAL A 86 0.64 -16.36 -7.85
CA VAL A 86 -0.64 -15.81 -7.36
C VAL A 86 -0.51 -14.34 -6.93
N LYS A 87 0.58 -13.97 -6.28
CA LYS A 87 0.82 -12.59 -5.80
C LYS A 87 1.10 -11.65 -6.98
N ILE A 88 1.88 -12.12 -7.96
CA ILE A 88 2.21 -11.37 -9.16
C ILE A 88 0.94 -11.12 -9.99
N ILE A 89 0.14 -12.18 -10.23
CA ILE A 89 -1.12 -12.09 -10.99
C ILE A 89 -2.06 -11.04 -10.38
N ARG A 90 -2.19 -11.01 -9.05
CA ARG A 90 -3.02 -10.01 -8.35
C ARG A 90 -2.55 -8.57 -8.61
N VAL A 91 -1.24 -8.33 -8.50
CA VAL A 91 -0.65 -7.00 -8.76
C VAL A 91 -0.85 -6.61 -10.22
N SER A 92 -0.61 -7.52 -11.16
CA SER A 92 -0.81 -7.27 -12.59
C SER A 92 -2.26 -6.98 -12.95
N ALA A 93 -3.20 -7.70 -12.36
CA ALA A 93 -4.63 -7.44 -12.53
C ALA A 93 -5.00 -6.04 -12.02
N ALA A 94 -4.49 -5.63 -10.86
CA ALA A 94 -4.74 -4.31 -10.30
C ALA A 94 -4.22 -3.18 -11.23
N PHE A 95 -3.02 -3.33 -11.79
CA PHE A 95 -2.48 -2.36 -12.76
C PHE A 95 -3.28 -2.31 -14.06
N GLU A 96 -3.70 -3.45 -14.59
CA GLU A 96 -4.52 -3.48 -15.80
C GLU A 96 -5.88 -2.79 -15.57
N ILE A 97 -6.51 -3.01 -14.41
CA ILE A 97 -7.74 -2.31 -14.03
C ILE A 97 -7.51 -0.80 -13.99
N ALA A 98 -6.45 -0.34 -13.30
CA ALA A 98 -6.10 1.08 -13.22
C ALA A 98 -5.86 1.69 -14.62
N ARG A 99 -5.17 0.97 -15.50
CA ARG A 99 -4.92 1.39 -16.89
C ARG A 99 -6.22 1.53 -17.68
N ARG A 100 -7.15 0.59 -17.54
CA ARG A 100 -8.46 0.65 -18.23
C ARG A 100 -9.30 1.83 -17.76
N ILE A 101 -9.35 2.07 -16.45
CA ILE A 101 -10.07 3.21 -15.87
C ILE A 101 -9.47 4.52 -16.40
N LEU A 102 -8.14 4.66 -16.35
CA LEU A 102 -7.47 5.86 -16.87
C LEU A 102 -7.77 6.09 -18.35
N ASN A 103 -7.71 5.04 -19.17
CA ASN A 103 -8.02 5.15 -20.59
C ASN A 103 -9.49 5.54 -20.86
N GLN A 104 -10.42 5.13 -20.01
CA GLN A 104 -11.83 5.56 -20.12
C GLN A 104 -11.96 7.04 -19.76
N VAL A 105 -11.39 7.44 -18.63
CA VAL A 105 -11.38 8.84 -18.16
C VAL A 105 -10.78 9.77 -19.21
N LEU A 106 -9.64 9.42 -19.81
CA LEU A 106 -9.00 10.24 -20.85
C LEU A 106 -9.87 10.38 -22.10
N LYS A 107 -10.55 9.32 -22.54
CA LYS A 107 -11.46 9.37 -23.70
C LYS A 107 -12.68 10.26 -23.45
N ASP A 108 -13.11 10.38 -22.21
CA ASP A 108 -14.24 11.24 -21.86
C ASP A 108 -13.84 12.73 -21.82
N TYR A 109 -12.55 13.05 -21.67
CA TYR A 109 -12.03 14.42 -21.81
C TYR A 109 -11.80 14.85 -23.27
N GLU A 110 -11.70 13.91 -24.21
CA GLU A 110 -11.51 14.19 -25.64
C GLU A 110 -12.83 14.41 -26.40
N LYS A 111 -13.97 14.21 -25.73
CA LYS A 111 -15.33 14.46 -26.26
C LYS A 111 -15.83 15.83 -25.85
#